data_AF-A0A7W1RGF4-F1
#
_entry.id   AF-A0A7W1RGF4-F1
#
_cell.length_a   1.000
_cell.length_b   1.000
_cell.length_c   1.000
_cell.angle_alpha   90.00
_cell.angle_beta   90.00
_cell.angle_gamma   90.00
#
_symmetry.space_group_name_H-M   'P 1'
#
loop_
_entity.id
_entity.type
_entity.pdbx_description
1 polymer ?
#
loop_
_entity_poly.entity_id
_entity_poly.type
_entity_poly.pdbx_seq_one_letter_code
_entity_poly.pdbx_strand_id
1 'polypeptide(L)'
;MTFQIMRTVPLIFNGFAKILRSIVFVLVLLLAFLLLVCSIIYIILPEVSALDLSNPTTTAFIELRRAEALQNGTDFQLQWEWVPLSKISPFIVNSLIYSEDNTFWIHAGIDWYSIMHALNIFWHQHRFVTGGSTITQQVVKNLYLSPDRNLLRKGRQFLLALEMERHLSKERILEIYLNIFEWGDNVFGIEAASKYWFNCSASELTPNQAVNLALIVPNPLRRDPTTPPLSFNRAINQLLLMLARDGIISDEMAIDELNIEIPSGALCEDVIYKMF
;
A
#
# COMPACT_ATOMS: atom_id res chain seq x y z
N MET A 1 -65.44 -0.10 -26.30
CA MET A 1 -64.16 0.50 -25.86
C MET A 1 -63.22 -0.51 -25.18
N THR A 2 -63.75 -1.55 -24.53
CA THR A 2 -63.00 -2.63 -23.84
C THR A 2 -62.20 -3.57 -24.76
N PHE A 3 -62.63 -3.80 -26.01
CA PHE A 3 -62.00 -4.77 -26.93
C PHE A 3 -60.64 -4.31 -27.51
N GLN A 4 -60.38 -3.00 -27.53
CA GLN A 4 -59.14 -2.43 -28.06
C GLN A 4 -57.98 -2.50 -27.04
N ILE A 5 -58.32 -2.55 -25.74
CA ILE A 5 -57.37 -2.66 -24.63
C ILE A 5 -56.82 -4.10 -24.52
N MET A 6 -57.61 -5.13 -24.86
CA MET A 6 -57.17 -6.53 -24.79
C MET A 6 -56.13 -6.92 -25.86
N ARG A 7 -56.04 -6.21 -27.00
CA ARG A 7 -55.08 -6.50 -28.08
C ARG A 7 -53.74 -5.78 -27.94
N THR A 8 -53.67 -4.68 -27.19
CA THR A 8 -52.45 -3.88 -27.02
C THR A 8 -51.56 -4.40 -25.89
N VAL A 9 -52.14 -5.02 -24.86
CA VAL A 9 -51.40 -5.59 -23.72
C VAL A 9 -50.34 -6.63 -24.16
N PRO A 10 -50.62 -7.61 -25.04
CA PRO A 10 -49.62 -8.59 -25.48
C PRO A 10 -48.50 -7.98 -26.36
N LEU A 11 -48.81 -6.94 -27.13
CA LEU A 11 -47.85 -6.23 -27.99
C LEU A 11 -46.84 -5.42 -27.18
N ILE A 12 -47.30 -4.72 -26.15
CA ILE A 12 -46.45 -3.98 -25.21
C ILE A 12 -45.56 -4.97 -24.43
N PHE A 13 -46.12 -6.09 -23.98
CA PHE A 13 -45.38 -7.14 -23.26
C PHE A 13 -44.26 -7.78 -24.13
N ASN A 14 -44.57 -8.05 -25.40
CA ASN A 14 -43.57 -8.57 -26.36
C ASN A 14 -42.48 -7.54 -26.71
N GLY A 15 -42.82 -6.24 -26.76
CA GLY A 15 -41.84 -5.17 -26.93
C GLY A 15 -40.89 -5.06 -25.74
N PHE A 16 -41.43 -5.10 -24.52
CA PHE A 16 -40.64 -5.10 -23.28
C PHE A 16 -39.73 -6.32 -23.17
N ALA A 17 -40.24 -7.52 -23.51
CA ALA A 17 -39.43 -8.75 -23.51
C ALA A 17 -38.29 -8.71 -24.54
N LYS A 18 -38.49 -8.10 -25.72
CA LYS A 18 -37.42 -7.90 -26.70
C LYS A 18 -36.35 -6.94 -26.21
N ILE A 19 -36.74 -5.80 -25.62
CA ILE A 19 -35.81 -4.83 -25.03
C ILE A 19 -34.99 -5.49 -23.92
N LEU A 20 -35.65 -6.22 -23.02
CA LEU A 20 -34.99 -6.93 -21.93
C LEU A 20 -33.99 -7.97 -22.44
N ARG A 21 -34.34 -8.78 -23.46
CA ARG A 21 -33.42 -9.73 -24.11
C ARG A 21 -32.22 -9.03 -24.74
N SER A 22 -32.42 -7.89 -25.40
CA SER A 22 -31.32 -7.10 -25.97
C SER A 22 -30.39 -6.56 -24.88
N ILE A 23 -30.93 -6.05 -23.76
CA ILE A 23 -30.13 -5.60 -22.62
C ILE A 23 -29.31 -6.75 -22.03
N VAL A 24 -29.95 -7.89 -21.75
CA VAL A 24 -29.25 -9.08 -21.23
C VAL A 24 -28.17 -9.55 -22.21
N PHE A 25 -28.45 -9.58 -23.51
CA PHE A 25 -27.48 -9.95 -24.54
C PHE A 25 -26.26 -9.02 -24.54
N VAL A 26 -26.48 -7.69 -24.48
CA VAL A 26 -25.40 -6.71 -24.38
C VAL A 26 -24.59 -6.90 -23.10
N LEU A 27 -25.24 -7.12 -21.95
CA LEU A 27 -24.55 -7.38 -20.68
C LEU A 27 -23.70 -8.66 -20.74
N VAL A 28 -24.19 -9.72 -21.38
CA VAL A 28 -23.44 -10.96 -21.59
C VAL A 28 -22.22 -10.72 -22.48
N LEU A 29 -22.37 -9.97 -23.58
CA LEU A 29 -21.23 -9.60 -24.44
C LEU A 29 -20.20 -8.75 -23.71
N LEU A 30 -20.64 -7.78 -22.90
CA LEU A 30 -19.75 -6.95 -22.08
C LEU A 30 -19.00 -7.80 -21.05
N LEU A 31 -19.68 -8.74 -20.40
CA LEU A 31 -19.05 -9.67 -19.46
C LEU A 31 -18.04 -10.58 -20.18
N ALA A 32 -18.39 -11.14 -21.35
CA ALA A 32 -17.49 -11.97 -22.14
C ALA A 32 -16.26 -11.19 -22.60
N PHE A 33 -16.42 -9.93 -23.04
CA PHE A 33 -15.31 -9.05 -23.39
C PHE A 33 -14.43 -8.74 -22.17
N LEU A 34 -15.01 -8.44 -21.02
CA LEU A 34 -14.28 -8.23 -19.77
C LEU A 34 -13.45 -9.46 -19.39
N LEU A 35 -14.05 -10.65 -19.43
CA LEU A 35 -13.36 -11.91 -19.14
C LEU A 35 -12.22 -12.19 -20.12
N LEU A 36 -12.42 -11.90 -21.41
CA LEU A 36 -11.37 -12.01 -22.42
C LEU A 36 -10.20 -11.07 -22.11
N VAL A 37 -10.48 -9.81 -21.79
CA VAL A 37 -9.45 -8.82 -21.43
C VAL A 37 -8.70 -9.26 -20.16
N CYS A 38 -9.41 -9.72 -19.12
CA CYS A 38 -8.79 -10.24 -17.91
C CYS A 38 -7.90 -11.47 -18.19
N SER A 39 -8.35 -12.39 -19.06
CA SER A 39 -7.57 -13.56 -19.47
C SER A 39 -6.30 -13.17 -20.23
N ILE A 40 -6.40 -12.24 -21.19
CA ILE A 40 -5.23 -11.73 -21.91
C ILE A 40 -4.26 -11.06 -20.95
N ILE A 41 -4.76 -10.23 -20.02
CA ILE A 41 -3.91 -9.60 -19.00
C ILE A 41 -3.20 -10.66 -18.18
N TYR A 42 -3.93 -11.68 -17.69
CA TYR A 42 -3.39 -12.75 -16.86
C TYR A 42 -2.25 -13.51 -17.54
N ILE A 43 -2.39 -13.82 -18.84
CA ILE A 43 -1.35 -14.52 -19.62
C ILE A 43 -0.07 -13.68 -19.79
N ILE A 44 -0.18 -12.35 -19.75
CA ILE A 44 0.95 -11.42 -19.92
C ILE A 44 1.57 -11.04 -18.57
N LEU A 45 0.97 -11.44 -17.44
CA LEU A 45 1.51 -11.10 -16.13
C LEU A 45 2.86 -11.77 -15.91
N PRO A 46 3.83 -11.05 -15.29
CA PRO A 46 5.10 -11.64 -14.92
C PRO A 46 4.90 -12.76 -13.88
N GLU A 47 5.78 -13.74 -13.92
CA GLU A 47 5.82 -14.80 -12.91
C GLU A 47 6.26 -14.22 -11.56
N VAL A 48 5.45 -14.44 -10.51
CA VAL A 48 5.73 -13.95 -9.15
C VAL A 48 6.20 -15.05 -8.20
N SER A 49 5.95 -16.32 -8.50
CA SER A 49 6.32 -17.47 -7.67
C SER A 49 7.81 -17.58 -7.41
N ALA A 50 8.65 -17.18 -8.37
CA ALA A 50 10.10 -17.16 -8.21
C ALA A 50 10.58 -16.25 -7.07
N LEU A 51 9.78 -15.25 -6.67
CA LEU A 51 10.10 -14.34 -5.58
C LEU A 51 10.06 -15.00 -4.20
N ASP A 52 9.41 -16.16 -4.08
CA ASP A 52 9.42 -16.93 -2.82
C ASP A 52 10.83 -17.44 -2.48
N LEU A 53 11.63 -17.76 -3.51
CA LEU A 53 12.97 -18.34 -3.36
C LEU A 53 14.11 -17.38 -3.71
N SER A 54 13.85 -16.36 -4.52
CA SER A 54 14.91 -15.50 -5.06
C SER A 54 14.56 -14.02 -4.94
N ASN A 55 15.60 -13.21 -4.76
CA ASN A 55 15.46 -11.76 -4.71
C ASN A 55 15.49 -11.18 -6.13
N PRO A 56 14.68 -10.16 -6.44
CA PRO A 56 14.76 -9.44 -7.70
C PRO A 56 16.12 -8.73 -7.81
N THR A 57 16.70 -8.75 -9.01
CA THR A 57 17.98 -8.06 -9.30
C THR A 57 17.80 -6.65 -9.83
N THR A 58 16.57 -6.25 -10.14
CA THR A 58 16.16 -4.91 -10.53
C THR A 58 14.65 -4.77 -10.31
N THR A 59 14.12 -3.56 -10.47
CA THR A 59 12.69 -3.25 -10.35
C THR A 59 12.28 -2.28 -11.45
N ALA A 60 10.98 -2.21 -11.76
CA ALA A 60 10.46 -1.24 -12.71
C ALA A 60 10.82 0.21 -12.32
N PHE A 61 10.91 0.51 -11.02
CA PHE A 61 11.31 1.84 -10.54
C PHE A 61 12.81 2.09 -10.68
N ILE A 62 13.67 1.10 -10.43
CA ILE A 62 15.12 1.23 -10.69
C ILE A 62 15.38 1.48 -12.18
N GLU A 63 14.73 0.71 -13.05
CA GLU A 63 14.87 0.91 -14.50
C GLU A 63 14.29 2.25 -14.97
N LEU A 64 13.20 2.71 -14.36
CA LEU A 64 12.66 4.04 -14.60
C LEU A 64 13.69 5.14 -14.27
N ARG A 65 14.30 5.10 -13.08
CA ARG A 65 15.31 6.10 -12.67
C ARG A 65 16.53 6.09 -13.57
N ARG A 66 16.99 4.90 -13.95
CA ARG A 66 18.07 4.74 -14.93
C ARG A 66 17.73 5.40 -16.27
N ALA A 67 16.50 5.20 -16.76
CA ALA A 67 16.05 5.79 -18.01
C ALA A 67 15.89 7.32 -17.93
N GLU A 68 15.36 7.83 -16.81
CA GLU A 68 15.25 9.27 -16.54
C GLU A 68 16.63 9.94 -16.50
N ALA A 69 17.60 9.34 -15.81
CA ALA A 69 18.97 9.85 -15.73
C ALA A 69 19.64 9.88 -17.12
N LEU A 70 19.46 8.81 -17.91
CA LEU A 70 19.96 8.77 -19.30
C LEU A 70 19.33 9.86 -20.17
N GLN A 71 18.02 10.09 -20.06
CA GLN A 71 17.33 11.15 -20.81
C GLN A 71 17.78 12.56 -20.41
N ASN A 72 18.05 12.77 -19.12
CA ASN A 72 18.48 14.06 -18.58
C ASN A 72 20.00 14.29 -18.72
N GLY A 73 20.76 13.27 -19.15
CA GLY A 73 22.22 13.34 -19.22
C GLY A 73 22.89 13.42 -17.84
N THR A 74 22.24 12.93 -16.79
CA THR A 74 22.77 12.89 -15.43
C THR A 74 23.35 11.51 -15.10
N ASP A 75 24.27 11.46 -14.14
CA ASP A 75 24.77 10.19 -13.63
C ASP A 75 23.70 9.46 -12.82
N PHE A 76 23.70 8.13 -12.86
CA PHE A 76 22.80 7.26 -12.08
C PHE A 76 23.62 6.36 -11.17
N GLN A 77 23.64 6.69 -9.88
CA GLN A 77 24.33 5.90 -8.86
C GLN A 77 23.31 5.21 -7.97
N LEU A 78 23.07 3.93 -8.24
CA LEU A 78 22.17 3.10 -7.47
C LEU A 78 22.77 2.78 -6.10
N GLN A 79 22.11 3.25 -5.04
CA GLN A 79 22.36 2.81 -3.66
C GLN A 79 21.31 1.76 -3.31
N TRP A 80 21.69 0.48 -3.31
CA TRP A 80 20.77 -0.61 -3.01
C TRP A 80 21.47 -1.75 -2.29
N GLU A 81 20.95 -2.11 -1.12
CA GLU A 81 21.45 -3.21 -0.32
C GLU A 81 20.29 -4.05 0.21
N TRP A 82 20.29 -5.34 -0.10
CA TRP A 82 19.27 -6.27 0.36
C TRP A 82 19.62 -6.82 1.75
N VAL A 83 18.68 -6.75 2.68
CA VAL A 83 18.78 -7.40 3.99
C VAL A 83 17.55 -8.26 4.27
N PRO A 84 17.72 -9.44 4.89
CA PRO A 84 16.58 -10.27 5.29
C PRO A 84 15.75 -9.56 6.35
N LEU A 85 14.45 -9.85 6.43
CA LEU A 85 13.50 -9.19 7.34
C LEU A 85 13.94 -9.29 8.81
N SER A 86 14.56 -10.41 9.18
CA SER A 86 15.12 -10.64 10.52
C SER A 86 16.24 -9.66 10.93
N LYS A 87 16.84 -8.95 9.97
CA LYS A 87 17.86 -7.91 10.20
C LYS A 87 17.32 -6.49 10.05
N ILE A 88 16.00 -6.33 10.01
CA ILE A 88 15.33 -5.03 9.94
C ILE A 88 14.71 -4.74 11.30
N SER A 89 14.87 -3.52 11.80
CA SER A 89 14.26 -3.10 13.07
C SER A 89 12.74 -3.33 13.05
N PRO A 90 12.16 -3.95 14.10
CA PRO A 90 10.72 -4.15 14.16
C PRO A 90 9.95 -2.83 14.20
N PHE A 91 10.59 -1.72 14.59
CA PHE A 91 9.96 -0.41 14.65
C PHE A 91 9.54 0.08 13.27
N ILE A 92 10.41 -0.06 12.25
CA ILE A 92 10.08 0.38 10.88
C ILE A 92 9.06 -0.55 10.24
N VAL A 93 9.16 -1.86 10.48
CA VAL A 93 8.19 -2.84 9.98
C VAL A 93 6.78 -2.48 10.46
N ASN A 94 6.60 -2.30 11.77
CA ASN A 94 5.29 -1.99 12.35
C ASN A 94 4.82 -0.57 12.01
N SER A 95 5.72 0.42 11.99
CA SER A 95 5.35 1.79 11.59
C SER A 95 4.76 1.83 10.18
N LEU A 96 5.37 1.10 9.23
CA LEU A 96 4.86 1.01 7.86
C LEU A 96 3.51 0.29 7.78
N ILE A 97 3.36 -0.81 8.53
CA ILE A 97 2.07 -1.51 8.60
C ILE A 97 0.99 -0.56 9.13
N TYR A 98 1.23 0.14 10.24
CA TYR A 98 0.22 1.06 10.80
C TYR A 98 -0.07 2.26 9.89
N SER A 99 0.94 2.81 9.21
CA SER A 99 0.75 4.00 8.37
C SER A 99 0.20 3.70 6.98
N GLU A 100 0.58 2.58 6.37
CA GLU A 100 0.24 2.26 4.97
C GLU A 100 -0.84 1.18 4.85
N ASP A 101 -0.92 0.23 5.79
CA ASP A 101 -1.72 -0.99 5.64
C ASP A 101 -2.05 -1.68 6.97
N ASN A 102 -2.90 -1.04 7.78
CA ASN A 102 -3.18 -1.49 9.15
C ASN A 102 -3.87 -2.87 9.26
N THR A 103 -4.40 -3.40 8.15
CA THR A 103 -4.99 -4.74 8.07
C THR A 103 -4.09 -5.74 7.34
N PHE A 104 -2.80 -5.41 7.15
CA PHE A 104 -1.85 -6.19 6.34
C PHE A 104 -1.88 -7.69 6.63
N TRP A 105 -1.91 -8.08 7.90
CA TRP A 105 -1.86 -9.48 8.32
C TRP A 105 -3.13 -10.28 8.01
N ILE A 106 -4.27 -9.62 7.83
CA ILE A 106 -5.57 -10.28 7.71
C ILE A 106 -6.13 -10.28 6.28
N HIS A 107 -5.77 -9.29 5.46
CA HIS A 107 -6.27 -9.23 4.09
C HIS A 107 -5.44 -10.12 3.14
N ALA A 108 -5.96 -10.46 1.96
CA ALA A 108 -5.24 -11.20 0.92
C ALA A 108 -4.92 -10.30 -0.28
N GLY A 109 -3.97 -9.37 -0.11
CA GLY A 109 -3.57 -8.38 -1.10
C GLY A 109 -4.48 -7.17 -1.28
N ILE A 110 -5.76 -7.28 -0.92
CA ILE A 110 -6.75 -6.20 -1.06
C ILE A 110 -7.49 -6.02 0.26
N ASP A 111 -7.41 -4.81 0.83
CA ASP A 111 -8.21 -4.45 2.00
C ASP A 111 -9.64 -4.06 1.60
N TRP A 112 -10.50 -5.07 1.45
CA TRP A 112 -11.92 -4.87 1.17
C TRP A 112 -12.65 -4.13 2.28
N TYR A 113 -12.22 -4.31 3.54
CA TYR A 113 -12.84 -3.66 4.68
C TYR A 113 -12.62 -2.15 4.61
N SER A 114 -11.39 -1.69 4.41
CA SER A 114 -11.08 -0.27 4.27
C SER A 114 -11.70 0.34 3.02
N ILE A 115 -11.79 -0.40 1.91
CA ILE A 115 -12.50 0.07 0.71
C ILE A 115 -13.99 0.27 1.00
N MET A 116 -14.66 -0.70 1.62
CA MET A 116 -16.09 -0.59 1.95
C MET A 116 -16.34 0.53 2.97
N HIS A 117 -15.47 0.66 3.97
CA HIS A 117 -15.54 1.72 4.96
C HIS A 117 -15.34 3.11 4.36
N ALA A 118 -14.36 3.28 3.47
CA ALA A 118 -14.11 4.53 2.75
C ALA A 118 -15.29 4.91 1.84
N LEU A 119 -15.89 3.92 1.15
CA LEU A 119 -17.11 4.13 0.39
C LEU A 119 -18.25 4.57 1.30
N ASN A 120 -18.47 3.91 2.43
CA ASN A 120 -19.53 4.29 3.36
C ASN A 120 -19.36 5.74 3.86
N ILE A 121 -18.15 6.15 4.21
CA ILE A 121 -17.84 7.54 4.56
C ILE A 121 -18.14 8.48 3.40
N PHE A 122 -17.75 8.13 2.17
CA PHE A 122 -18.01 8.95 1.00
C PHE A 122 -19.52 9.12 0.76
N TRP A 123 -20.32 8.07 0.86
CA TRP A 123 -21.76 8.11 0.65
C TRP A 123 -22.48 8.98 1.68
N HIS A 124 -22.04 8.98 2.94
CA HIS A 124 -22.67 9.77 3.99
C HIS A 124 -22.12 11.19 4.12
N GLN A 125 -20.80 11.37 3.94
CA GLN A 125 -20.10 12.63 4.25
C GLN A 125 -19.59 13.36 3.01
N HIS A 126 -19.77 12.79 1.81
CA HIS A 126 -19.26 13.32 0.53
C HIS A 126 -17.75 13.63 0.57
N ARG A 127 -17.01 12.96 1.45
CA ARG A 127 -15.57 13.14 1.67
C ARG A 127 -14.84 11.92 1.14
N PHE A 128 -13.89 12.13 0.21
CA PHE A 128 -12.99 11.08 -0.22
C PHE A 128 -11.97 10.79 0.87
N VAL A 129 -11.87 9.53 1.28
CA VAL A 129 -10.74 9.05 2.08
C VAL A 129 -9.63 8.64 1.11
N THR A 130 -8.49 9.30 1.19
CA THR A 130 -7.30 9.02 0.37
C THR A 130 -6.41 7.98 1.06
N GLY A 131 -5.77 7.10 0.28
CA GLY A 131 -4.78 6.13 0.79
C GLY A 131 -5.35 4.74 1.04
N GLY A 132 -5.53 3.94 -0.02
CA GLY A 132 -6.15 2.61 0.07
C GLY A 132 -5.43 1.54 -0.76
N SER A 133 -4.11 1.69 -0.98
CA SER A 133 -3.32 0.64 -1.60
C SER A 133 -2.52 -0.09 -0.52
N THR A 134 -2.73 -1.40 -0.43
CA THR A 134 -2.03 -2.30 0.49
C THR A 134 -0.53 -2.37 0.18
N ILE A 135 0.27 -2.80 1.15
CA ILE A 135 1.71 -3.05 0.97
C ILE A 135 1.95 -4.00 -0.22
N THR A 136 1.17 -5.07 -0.34
CA THR A 136 1.26 -6.00 -1.48
C THR A 136 1.03 -5.29 -2.82
N GLN A 137 0.03 -4.41 -2.91
CA GLN A 137 -0.16 -3.60 -4.10
C GLN A 137 1.03 -2.67 -4.37
N GLN A 138 1.66 -2.12 -3.32
CA GLN A 138 2.85 -1.31 -3.46
C GLN A 138 4.05 -2.12 -3.95
N VAL A 139 4.25 -3.35 -3.47
CA VAL A 139 5.30 -4.25 -3.95
C VAL A 139 5.15 -4.49 -5.45
N VAL A 140 3.95 -4.90 -5.87
CA VAL A 140 3.63 -5.14 -7.28
C VAL A 140 3.88 -3.90 -8.15
N LYS A 141 3.50 -2.72 -7.63
CA LYS A 141 3.73 -1.45 -8.33
C LYS A 141 5.22 -1.22 -8.54
N ASN A 142 6.03 -1.33 -7.49
CA ASN A 142 7.46 -1.03 -7.57
C ASN A 142 8.23 -2.07 -8.40
N LEU A 143 7.89 -3.36 -8.29
CA LEU A 143 8.56 -4.42 -9.03
C LEU A 143 8.29 -4.39 -10.53
N TYR A 144 7.02 -4.30 -10.92
CA TYR A 144 6.60 -4.69 -12.27
C TYR A 144 5.94 -3.58 -13.06
N LEU A 145 5.54 -2.48 -12.43
CA LEU A 145 4.69 -1.47 -13.07
C LEU A 145 5.34 -0.09 -13.06
N SER A 146 5.06 0.70 -14.09
CA SER A 146 5.40 2.11 -14.14
C SER A 146 4.52 2.94 -13.17
N PRO A 147 4.91 4.18 -12.83
CA PRO A 147 4.08 5.10 -12.04
C PRO A 147 2.82 5.62 -12.76
N ASP A 148 2.52 5.13 -13.97
CA ASP A 148 1.41 5.60 -14.80
C ASP A 148 0.06 5.53 -14.08
N ARG A 149 -0.73 6.60 -14.16
CA ARG A 149 -2.04 6.65 -13.49
C ARG A 149 -3.18 6.31 -14.45
N ASN A 150 -3.26 5.05 -14.88
CA ASN A 150 -4.37 4.55 -15.68
C ASN A 150 -5.08 3.33 -15.05
N LEU A 151 -6.36 3.14 -15.41
CA LEU A 151 -7.21 2.07 -14.87
C LEU A 151 -6.70 0.67 -15.24
N LEU A 152 -6.12 0.51 -16.43
CA LEU A 152 -5.55 -0.76 -16.87
C LEU A 152 -4.38 -1.19 -15.98
N ARG A 153 -3.47 -0.26 -15.65
CA ARG A 153 -2.39 -0.49 -14.68
C ARG A 153 -2.95 -0.84 -13.31
N LYS A 154 -4.00 -0.15 -12.84
CA LYS A 154 -4.63 -0.48 -11.55
C LYS A 154 -5.24 -1.89 -11.56
N GLY A 155 -5.84 -2.32 -12.68
CA GLY A 155 -6.31 -3.69 -12.88
C GLY A 155 -5.18 -4.73 -12.85
N ARG A 156 -4.05 -4.46 -13.53
CA ARG A 156 -2.85 -5.32 -13.45
C ARG A 156 -2.31 -5.41 -12.04
N GLN A 157 -2.23 -4.27 -11.33
CA GLN A 157 -1.80 -4.21 -9.94
C GLN A 157 -2.68 -5.08 -9.04
N PHE A 158 -4.01 -5.03 -9.23
CA PHE A 158 -4.95 -5.85 -8.49
C PHE A 158 -4.70 -7.35 -8.71
N LEU A 159 -4.61 -7.80 -9.96
CA LEU A 159 -4.41 -9.21 -10.29
C LEU A 159 -3.06 -9.74 -9.77
N LEU A 160 -1.99 -8.97 -9.95
CA LEU A 160 -0.66 -9.34 -9.46
C LEU A 160 -0.59 -9.35 -7.93
N ALA A 161 -1.34 -8.49 -7.23
CA ALA A 161 -1.36 -8.49 -5.77
C ALA A 161 -2.02 -9.77 -5.23
N LEU A 162 -3.11 -10.22 -5.86
CA LEU A 162 -3.75 -11.48 -5.50
C LEU A 162 -2.82 -12.67 -5.78
N GLU A 163 -2.13 -12.67 -6.92
CA GLU A 163 -1.21 -13.74 -7.28
C GLU A 163 0.01 -13.77 -6.35
N MET A 164 0.53 -12.61 -5.96
CA MET A 164 1.63 -12.50 -5.00
C MET A 164 1.26 -13.11 -3.64
N GLU A 165 0.08 -12.80 -3.12
CA GLU A 165 -0.42 -13.33 -1.84
C GLU A 165 -0.77 -14.81 -1.88
N ARG A 166 -0.95 -15.37 -3.08
CA ARG A 166 -1.18 -16.80 -3.28
C ARG A 166 0.11 -17.61 -3.18
N HIS A 167 1.24 -17.02 -3.55
CA HIS A 167 2.53 -17.71 -3.64
C HIS A 167 3.53 -17.34 -2.57
N LEU A 168 3.45 -16.12 -2.01
CA LEU A 168 4.40 -15.61 -1.02
C LEU A 168 3.75 -15.49 0.35
N SER A 169 4.54 -15.73 1.39
CA SER A 169 4.15 -15.40 2.76
C SER A 169 4.11 -13.88 3.00
N LYS A 170 3.37 -13.46 4.03
CA LYS A 170 3.27 -12.05 4.43
C LYS A 170 4.63 -11.46 4.79
N GLU A 171 5.45 -12.24 5.50
CA GLU A 171 6.81 -11.90 5.87
C GLU A 171 7.68 -11.69 4.63
N ARG A 172 7.54 -12.56 3.61
CA ARG A 172 8.29 -12.42 2.37
C ARG A 172 7.86 -11.18 1.58
N ILE A 173 6.57 -10.87 1.56
CA ILE A 173 6.06 -9.63 0.94
C ILE A 173 6.62 -8.39 1.64
N LEU A 174 6.65 -8.37 2.99
CA LEU A 174 7.24 -7.27 3.76
C LEU A 174 8.74 -7.13 3.49
N GLU A 175 9.47 -8.24 3.46
CA GLU A 175 10.90 -8.23 3.15
C GLU A 175 11.15 -7.61 1.78
N ILE A 176 10.40 -8.04 0.76
CA ILE A 176 10.52 -7.49 -0.58
C ILE A 176 10.18 -6.00 -0.55
N TYR A 177 9.05 -5.61 0.05
CA TYR A 177 8.63 -4.21 0.15
C TYR A 177 9.74 -3.31 0.70
N LEU A 178 10.28 -3.66 1.87
CA LEU A 178 11.33 -2.91 2.55
C LEU A 178 12.60 -2.81 1.72
N ASN A 179 12.93 -3.85 0.95
CA ASN A 179 14.14 -3.90 0.15
C ASN A 179 14.02 -3.26 -1.23
N ILE A 180 12.82 -3.09 -1.78
CA ILE A 180 12.66 -2.51 -3.14
C ILE A 180 12.14 -1.09 -3.14
N PHE A 181 11.66 -0.59 -2.00
CA PHE A 181 11.08 0.74 -1.93
C PHE A 181 12.16 1.81 -2.17
N GLU A 182 11.79 2.88 -2.87
CA GLU A 182 12.65 4.04 -3.13
C GLU A 182 12.50 5.05 -1.97
N TRP A 183 13.52 5.14 -1.12
CA TRP A 183 13.54 5.95 0.10
C TRP A 183 14.16 7.33 -0.08
N GLY A 184 14.67 7.64 -1.27
CA GLY A 184 15.38 8.86 -1.61
C GLY A 184 15.90 8.81 -3.04
N ASP A 185 16.62 9.85 -3.47
CA ASP A 185 17.15 9.94 -4.83
C ASP A 185 18.14 8.80 -5.13
N ASN A 186 17.70 7.82 -5.93
CA ASN A 186 18.43 6.59 -6.25
C ASN A 186 18.78 5.71 -5.03
N VAL A 187 18.09 5.90 -3.90
CA VAL A 187 18.26 5.12 -2.66
C VAL A 187 17.13 4.10 -2.56
N PHE A 188 17.45 2.84 -2.79
CA PHE A 188 16.51 1.72 -2.78
C PHE A 188 16.83 0.77 -1.63
N GLY A 189 15.78 0.29 -0.96
CA GLY A 189 15.91 -0.64 0.16
C GLY A 189 16.24 0.03 1.50
N ILE A 190 15.69 -0.54 2.57
CA ILE A 190 15.73 0.06 3.90
C ILE A 190 17.14 0.14 4.50
N GLU A 191 18.04 -0.78 4.15
CA GLU A 191 19.43 -0.74 4.61
C GLU A 191 20.18 0.45 4.02
N ALA A 192 20.06 0.66 2.70
CA ALA A 192 20.64 1.83 2.05
C ALA A 192 20.01 3.12 2.59
N ALA A 193 18.70 3.13 2.82
CA ALA A 193 17.99 4.27 3.40
C ALA A 193 18.48 4.64 4.80
N SER A 194 18.67 3.64 5.66
CA SER A 194 19.12 3.84 7.05
C SER A 194 20.53 4.42 7.10
N LYS A 195 21.42 3.93 6.22
CA LYS A 195 22.77 4.48 6.05
C LYS A 195 22.73 5.91 5.50
N TYR A 196 21.93 6.13 4.46
CA TYR A 196 21.83 7.42 3.79
C TYR A 196 21.27 8.53 4.70
N TRP A 197 20.17 8.26 5.41
CA TRP A 197 19.49 9.27 6.22
C TRP A 197 20.02 9.39 7.65
N PHE A 198 20.46 8.29 8.25
CA PHE A 198 20.76 8.23 9.69
C PHE A 198 22.13 7.65 10.03
N ASN A 199 22.92 7.25 9.03
CA ASN A 199 24.25 6.68 9.22
C ASN A 199 24.27 5.48 10.20
N CYS A 200 23.26 4.61 10.10
CA CYS A 200 23.11 3.40 10.91
C CYS A 200 22.63 2.21 10.05
N SER A 201 22.70 0.99 10.59
CA SER A 201 22.08 -0.17 9.94
C SER A 201 20.55 -0.14 10.09
N ALA A 202 19.81 -0.77 9.18
CA ALA A 202 18.35 -0.92 9.30
C ALA A 202 17.91 -1.66 10.57
N SER A 203 18.79 -2.48 11.14
CA SER A 203 18.57 -3.14 12.44
C SER A 203 18.63 -2.18 13.63
N GLU A 204 19.27 -1.03 13.47
CA GLU A 204 19.56 -0.05 14.53
C GLU A 204 18.62 1.16 14.50
N LEU A 205 17.69 1.21 13.52
CA LEU A 205 16.70 2.28 13.45
C LEU A 205 15.93 2.38 14.77
N THR A 206 15.97 3.57 15.37
CA THR A 206 15.20 3.94 16.56
C THR A 206 13.71 4.09 16.23
N PRO A 207 12.80 4.06 17.23
CA PRO A 207 11.37 4.26 17.01
C PRO A 207 11.07 5.57 16.26
N ASN A 208 11.67 6.68 16.66
CA ASN A 208 11.48 7.96 15.99
C ASN A 208 11.97 7.97 14.54
N GLN A 209 13.15 7.41 14.25
CA GLN A 209 13.65 7.30 12.87
C GLN A 209 12.75 6.42 12.00
N ALA A 210 12.28 5.30 12.55
CA ALA A 210 11.36 4.38 11.88
C ALA A 210 10.02 5.04 11.55
N VAL A 211 9.43 5.76 12.51
CA VAL A 211 8.17 6.49 12.32
C VAL A 211 8.34 7.58 11.26
N ASN A 212 9.44 8.34 11.30
CA ASN A 212 9.71 9.36 10.30
C ASN A 212 9.86 8.79 8.89
N LEU A 213 10.57 7.66 8.73
CA LEU A 213 10.67 6.96 7.45
C LEU A 213 9.30 6.50 6.94
N ALA A 214 8.45 5.95 7.81
CA ALA A 214 7.11 5.55 7.42
C ALA A 214 6.28 6.73 6.89
N LEU A 215 6.41 7.92 7.49
CA LEU A 215 5.67 9.12 7.08
C LEU A 215 6.13 9.76 5.76
N ILE A 216 7.35 9.45 5.28
CA ILE A 216 7.81 9.96 3.98
C ILE A 216 7.33 9.12 2.79
N VAL A 217 6.86 7.89 3.01
CA VAL A 217 6.43 6.94 1.96
C VAL A 217 5.49 7.54 0.90
N PRO A 218 4.54 8.44 1.22
CA PRO A 218 3.70 9.06 0.20
C PRO A 218 4.47 9.94 -0.80
N ASN A 219 5.64 10.47 -0.44
CA ASN A 219 6.45 11.33 -1.30
C ASN A 219 7.95 11.30 -0.91
N PRO A 220 8.63 10.16 -1.11
CA PRO A 220 9.97 9.92 -0.55
C PRO A 220 11.06 10.80 -1.19
N LEU A 221 10.88 11.22 -2.45
CA LEU A 221 11.84 12.08 -3.14
C LEU A 221 11.76 13.55 -2.72
N ARG A 222 10.70 13.96 -2.00
CA ARG A 222 10.50 15.37 -1.60
C ARG A 222 10.50 15.59 -0.10
N ARG A 223 10.50 14.53 0.69
CA ARG A 223 10.39 14.61 2.15
C ARG A 223 11.67 14.08 2.77
N ASP A 224 12.22 14.87 3.69
CA ASP A 224 13.37 14.50 4.48
C ASP A 224 12.90 13.89 5.82
N PRO A 225 13.23 12.62 6.10
CA PRO A 225 12.84 11.96 7.35
C PRO A 225 13.67 12.41 8.56
N THR A 226 14.78 13.13 8.36
CA THR A 226 15.63 13.67 9.44
C THR A 226 15.08 15.00 9.99
N THR A 227 14.29 15.71 9.19
CA THR A 227 13.72 17.02 9.53
C THR A 227 12.21 17.07 9.24
N PRO A 228 11.38 16.23 9.90
CA PRO A 228 9.95 16.22 9.65
C PRO A 228 9.31 17.57 10.00
N PRO A 229 8.37 18.07 9.18
CA PRO A 229 7.68 19.32 9.49
C PRO A 229 6.80 19.15 10.73
N LEU A 230 6.60 20.23 11.51
CA LEU A 230 5.76 20.22 12.72
C LEU A 230 4.33 19.70 12.50
N SER A 231 3.82 19.78 11.28
CA SER A 231 2.51 19.22 10.92
C SER A 231 2.45 17.70 11.06
N PHE A 232 3.60 17.01 11.09
CA PHE A 232 3.69 15.56 11.26
C PHE A 232 3.65 15.12 12.72
N ASN A 233 3.86 16.02 13.70
CA ASN A 233 3.92 15.65 15.12
C ASN A 233 2.70 14.84 15.58
N ARG A 234 1.50 15.16 15.09
CA ARG A 234 0.30 14.36 15.42
C ARG A 234 0.40 12.92 14.91
N ALA A 235 0.86 12.75 13.68
CA ALA A 235 1.01 11.42 13.07
C ALA A 235 2.17 10.64 13.71
N ILE A 236 3.28 11.32 14.04
CA ILE A 236 4.41 10.75 14.76
C ILE A 236 3.94 10.21 16.11
N ASN A 237 3.29 11.07 16.90
CA ASN A 237 2.81 10.68 18.22
C ASN A 237 1.81 9.52 18.15
N GLN A 238 0.91 9.55 17.16
CA GLN A 238 -0.04 8.47 16.95
C GLN A 238 0.64 7.13 16.64
N LEU A 239 1.67 7.12 15.78
CA LEU A 239 2.39 5.89 15.45
C LEU A 239 3.23 5.38 16.62
N LEU A 240 3.88 6.26 17.38
CA LEU A 240 4.59 5.89 18.60
C LEU A 240 3.65 5.27 19.64
N LEU A 241 2.47 5.86 19.83
CA LEU A 241 1.44 5.30 20.71
C LEU A 241 0.96 3.93 20.21
N MET A 242 0.79 3.73 18.90
CA MET A 242 0.43 2.41 18.36
C MET A 242 1.53 1.37 18.61
N LEU A 243 2.80 1.75 18.48
CA LEU A 243 3.92 0.87 18.80
C LEU A 243 3.94 0.51 20.29
N ALA A 244 3.67 1.46 21.19
CA ALA A 244 3.60 1.21 22.62
C ALA A 244 2.42 0.30 22.97
N ARG A 245 1.22 0.59 22.43
CA ARG A 245 0.00 -0.19 22.63
C ARG A 245 0.18 -1.67 22.33
N ASP A 246 0.89 -1.95 21.23
CA ASP A 246 1.09 -3.31 20.73
C ASP A 246 2.38 -3.95 21.31
N GLY A 247 3.01 -3.30 22.29
CA GLY A 247 4.18 -3.80 23.02
C GLY A 247 5.47 -3.84 22.20
N ILE A 248 5.52 -3.13 21.08
CA ILE A 248 6.69 -3.06 20.21
C ILE A 248 7.77 -2.18 20.83
N ILE A 249 7.38 -1.09 21.50
CA ILE A 249 8.25 -0.29 22.37
C ILE A 249 7.72 -0.34 23.79
N SER A 250 8.60 -0.23 24.79
CA SER A 250 8.21 -0.11 26.20
C SER A 250 7.57 1.24 26.49
N ASP A 251 6.71 1.33 27.50
CA ASP A 251 6.05 2.57 27.91
C ASP A 251 7.04 3.67 28.31
N GLU A 252 8.17 3.31 28.96
CA GLU A 252 9.24 4.26 29.29
C GLU A 252 9.82 4.90 28.02
N MET A 253 10.14 4.06 27.03
CA MET A 253 10.65 4.51 25.74
C MET A 253 9.62 5.37 24.99
N ALA A 254 8.35 5.02 25.05
CA ALA A 254 7.28 5.83 24.45
C ALA A 254 7.19 7.22 25.11
N ILE A 255 7.28 7.30 26.44
CA ILE A 255 7.28 8.56 27.19
C ILE A 255 8.48 9.43 26.82
N ASP A 256 9.67 8.84 26.75
CA ASP A 256 10.90 9.53 26.37
C ASP A 256 10.79 10.09 24.95
N GLU A 257 10.36 9.27 23.98
CA GLU A 257 10.23 9.68 22.58
C GLU A 257 9.13 10.75 22.37
N LEU A 258 8.05 10.68 23.15
CA LEU A 258 6.95 11.66 23.12
C LEU A 258 7.24 12.92 23.95
N ASN A 259 8.36 12.97 24.69
CA ASN A 259 8.68 14.02 25.66
C ASN A 259 7.54 14.30 26.65
N ILE A 260 6.94 13.25 27.22
CA ILE A 260 5.85 13.37 28.18
C ILE A 260 6.41 13.53 29.60
N GLU A 261 5.97 14.56 30.32
CA GLU A 261 6.27 14.68 31.74
C GLU A 261 5.43 13.70 32.57
N ILE A 262 6.10 12.83 33.35
CA ILE A 262 5.43 11.89 34.25
C ILE A 262 5.04 12.62 35.55
N PRO A 263 3.75 12.67 35.94
CA PRO A 263 3.34 13.20 37.23
C PRO A 263 3.98 12.44 38.39
N SER A 264 4.39 13.15 39.44
CA SER A 264 5.02 12.53 40.62
C SER A 264 4.15 11.39 41.20
N GLY A 265 4.71 10.19 41.27
CA GLY A 265 4.04 8.99 41.79
C GLY A 265 3.18 8.22 40.79
N ALA A 266 3.10 8.64 39.52
CA ALA A 266 2.42 7.89 38.46
C ALA A 266 3.33 6.82 37.84
N LEU A 267 2.75 5.68 37.45
CA LEU A 267 3.42 4.67 36.62
C LEU A 267 3.33 5.05 35.14
N CYS A 268 4.35 4.70 34.35
CA CYS A 268 4.41 4.96 32.91
C CYS A 268 3.20 4.37 32.17
N GLU A 269 2.86 3.11 32.47
CA GLU A 269 1.72 2.39 31.89
C GLU A 269 0.40 3.14 32.10
N ASP A 270 0.18 3.70 33.31
CA ASP A 270 -1.03 4.47 33.63
C ASP A 270 -1.15 5.76 32.80
N VAL A 271 -0.02 6.36 32.43
CA VAL A 271 0.02 7.58 31.60
C VAL A 271 -0.28 7.24 30.15
N ILE A 272 0.39 6.22 29.60
CA ILE A 272 0.21 5.78 28.21
C ILE A 272 -1.21 5.24 28.00
N TYR A 273 -1.75 4.44 28.93
CA TYR A 273 -3.10 3.88 28.81
C TYR A 273 -4.19 4.97 28.72
N LYS A 274 -4.01 6.12 29.37
CA LYS A 274 -4.94 7.26 29.31
C LYS A 274 -4.91 8.03 27.97
N MET A 275 -3.93 7.75 27.11
CA MET A 275 -3.78 8.42 25.82
C MET A 275 -4.48 7.66 24.67
N PHE A 276 -5.00 6.46 24.93
CA PHE A 276 -5.85 5.70 24.02
C PHE A 276 -7.33 5.98 24.24
#